data_AF-A0A817N2I4-F1
#
_entry.id   AF-A0A817N2I4-F1
#
_cell.length_a   1.000
_cell.length_b   1.000
_cell.length_c   1.000
_cell.angle_alpha   90.00
_cell.angle_beta   90.00
_cell.angle_gamma   90.00
#
_symmetry.space_group_name_H-M   'P 1'
#
loop_
_entity.id
_entity.type
_entity.pdbx_description
1 polymer ?
#
loop_
_entity_poly.entity_id
_entity_poly.type
_entity_poly.pdbx_seq_one_letter_code
_entity_poly.pdbx_strand_id
1 'polypeptide(L)'
;THDHPTVLGWWAKHASDNEKKTFVTYIRASEEQAEDDNDDEEAYQIIKIAYLNKCIHWYAIEMVLASAANTITIQFQDLLGLDDSTRMNNPASFNMAQCILNQVLRIASLEGHTRYQVVANQQ
;
A
#
# COMPACT_ATOMS: atom_id res chain seq x y z
N THR A 1 -1.76 -1.66 9.09
CA THR A 1 -0.98 -1.97 10.32
C THR A 1 0.20 -2.85 9.95
N HIS A 2 1.17 -3.05 10.85
CA HIS A 2 2.41 -3.78 10.56
C HIS A 2 2.23 -5.24 10.08
N ASP A 3 1.12 -5.89 10.39
CA ASP A 3 0.78 -7.25 9.94
C ASP A 3 0.25 -7.30 8.50
N HIS A 4 -0.18 -6.16 7.98
CA HIS A 4 -0.72 -6.03 6.63
C HIS A 4 0.40 -5.71 5.63
N PRO A 5 0.25 -6.12 4.36
CA PRO A 5 1.07 -5.58 3.27
C PRO A 5 0.91 -4.06 3.18
N THR A 6 1.84 -3.40 2.48
CA THR A 6 1.68 -1.99 2.09
C THR A 6 0.46 -1.85 1.18
N VAL A 7 -0.12 -0.66 1.04
CA VAL A 7 -1.29 -0.44 0.16
C VAL A 7 -0.97 -0.82 -1.28
N LEU A 8 0.23 -0.47 -1.77
CA LEU A 8 0.71 -0.90 -3.09
C LEU A 8 0.84 -2.42 -3.17
N GLY A 9 1.38 -3.05 -2.13
CA GLY A 9 1.52 -4.50 -2.08
C GLY A 9 0.19 -5.23 -2.07
N TRP A 10 -0.75 -4.74 -1.27
CA TRP A 10 -2.13 -5.22 -1.23
C TRP A 10 -2.80 -5.11 -2.59
N TRP A 11 -2.82 -3.92 -3.19
CA TRP A 11 -3.46 -3.70 -4.48
C TRP A 11 -2.88 -4.58 -5.60
N ALA A 12 -1.56 -4.75 -5.60
CA ALA A 12 -0.86 -5.52 -6.62
C ALA A 12 -1.12 -7.02 -6.53
N LYS A 13 -1.10 -7.59 -5.32
CA LYS A 13 -0.97 -9.05 -5.12
C LYS A 13 -2.06 -9.70 -4.29
N HIS A 14 -2.79 -8.93 -3.49
CA HIS A 14 -3.70 -9.47 -2.49
C HIS A 14 -5.16 -9.06 -2.70
N ALA A 15 -5.41 -7.87 -3.25
CA ALA A 15 -6.75 -7.41 -3.56
C ALA A 15 -7.36 -8.23 -4.72
N SER A 16 -8.50 -8.85 -4.44
CA SER A 16 -9.35 -9.48 -5.45
C SER A 16 -9.98 -8.44 -6.39
N ASP A 17 -10.46 -8.90 -7.54
CA ASP A 17 -11.13 -8.00 -8.51
C ASP A 17 -12.37 -7.35 -7.91
N ASN A 18 -13.10 -8.05 -7.04
CA ASN A 18 -14.26 -7.48 -6.36
C ASN A 18 -13.87 -6.37 -5.38
N GLU A 19 -12.82 -6.57 -4.58
CA GLU A 19 -12.31 -5.53 -3.67
C GLU A 19 -11.83 -4.29 -4.43
N LYS A 20 -11.14 -4.48 -5.55
CA LYS A 20 -10.72 -3.35 -6.41
C LYS A 20 -11.91 -2.58 -6.96
N LYS A 21 -12.94 -3.28 -7.44
CA LYS A 21 -14.18 -2.66 -7.91
C LYS A 21 -14.87 -1.87 -6.80
N THR A 22 -15.06 -2.48 -5.62
CA THR A 22 -15.67 -1.80 -4.48
C THR A 22 -14.88 -0.56 -4.06
N PHE A 23 -13.55 -0.63 -4.04
CA PHE A 23 -12.69 0.51 -3.73
C PHE A 23 -12.86 1.64 -4.75
N VAL A 24 -12.94 1.31 -6.04
CA VAL A 24 -13.20 2.27 -7.13
C VAL A 24 -14.54 2.98 -6.94
N THR A 25 -15.61 2.21 -6.68
CA THR A 25 -16.95 2.78 -6.42
C THR A 25 -16.93 3.75 -5.24
N TYR A 26 -16.19 3.42 -4.17
CA TYR A 26 -16.12 4.25 -2.98
C TYR A 26 -15.38 5.59 -3.21
N ILE A 27 -14.27 5.57 -3.96
CA ILE A 27 -13.56 6.81 -4.32
C ILE A 27 -14.47 7.72 -5.15
N ARG A 28 -15.17 7.19 -6.15
CA ARG A 28 -16.13 7.97 -6.94
C ARG A 28 -17.22 8.58 -6.09
N ALA A 29 -17.79 7.83 -5.15
CA ALA A 29 -18.84 8.34 -4.26
C ALA A 29 -18.36 9.51 -3.37
N SER A 30 -17.05 9.61 -3.11
CA SER A 30 -16.46 10.72 -2.36
C SER A 30 -16.16 11.96 -3.22
N GLU A 31 -16.10 11.81 -4.55
CA GLU A 31 -15.92 12.89 -5.52
C GLU A 31 -17.31 13.24 -6.10
N GLU A 32 -18.02 14.16 -5.45
CA GLU A 32 -19.37 14.62 -5.83
C GLU A 32 -19.38 15.18 -7.27
N GLN A 33 -19.61 14.33 -8.28
CA GLN A 33 -20.21 14.58 -9.61
C GLN A 33 -19.74 13.55 -10.65
N ALA A 34 -20.64 12.64 -11.03
CA ALA A 34 -20.78 12.15 -12.41
C ALA A 34 -22.13 11.43 -12.55
N GLU A 35 -23.14 12.18 -13.00
CA GLU A 35 -24.30 11.59 -13.68
C GLU A 35 -23.81 11.03 -15.03
N ASP A 36 -23.48 9.74 -15.11
CA ASP A 36 -23.52 8.97 -16.37
C ASP A 36 -23.53 7.46 -16.08
N ASP A 37 -24.52 6.76 -16.61
CA ASP A 37 -24.78 5.32 -16.43
C ASP A 37 -23.70 4.41 -17.08
N ASN A 38 -22.51 4.94 -17.41
CA ASN A 38 -21.36 4.19 -17.96
C ASN A 38 -20.38 3.77 -16.83
N ASP A 39 -20.88 2.94 -15.93
CA ASP A 39 -20.66 3.20 -14.50
C ASP A 39 -19.54 2.42 -13.77
N ASP A 40 -18.53 1.87 -14.44
CA ASP A 40 -17.40 1.20 -13.74
C ASP A 40 -16.05 1.30 -14.47
N GLU A 41 -16.06 1.34 -15.80
CA GLU A 41 -14.85 1.14 -16.59
C GLU A 41 -13.89 2.33 -16.54
N GLU A 42 -14.39 3.57 -16.67
CA GLU A 42 -13.54 4.77 -16.70
C GLU A 42 -12.78 4.97 -15.38
N ALA A 43 -13.49 4.86 -14.25
CA ALA A 43 -12.89 5.00 -12.93
C ALA A 43 -11.90 3.87 -12.62
N TYR A 44 -12.22 2.64 -13.04
CA TYR A 44 -11.25 1.55 -12.96
C TYR A 44 -10.00 1.84 -13.78
N GLN A 45 -10.13 2.43 -14.98
CA GLN A 45 -8.97 2.85 -15.77
C GLN A 45 -8.18 3.98 -15.09
N ILE A 46 -8.82 4.98 -14.50
CA ILE A 46 -8.15 6.05 -13.74
C ILE A 46 -7.35 5.47 -12.58
N ILE A 47 -7.99 4.63 -11.76
CA ILE A 47 -7.33 3.99 -10.61
C ILE A 47 -6.24 3.02 -11.06
N LYS A 48 -6.44 2.31 -12.17
CA LYS A 48 -5.41 1.46 -12.77
C LYS A 48 -4.22 2.29 -13.24
N ILE A 49 -4.44 3.44 -13.89
CA ILE A 49 -3.37 4.37 -14.27
C ILE A 49 -2.66 4.90 -13.02
N ALA A 50 -3.40 5.29 -11.98
CA ALA A 50 -2.83 5.72 -10.71
C ALA A 50 -1.96 4.62 -10.08
N TYR A 51 -2.43 3.38 -10.07
CA TYR A 51 -1.64 2.23 -9.61
C TYR A 51 -0.39 2.01 -10.46
N LEU A 52 -0.48 2.09 -11.79
CA LEU A 52 0.68 1.97 -12.68
C LEU A 52 1.71 3.07 -12.42
N ASN A 53 1.23 4.25 -12.02
CA ASN A 53 2.04 5.39 -11.57
C ASN A 53 2.43 5.31 -10.08
N LYS A 54 2.05 4.23 -9.39
CA LYS A 54 2.28 3.97 -7.96
C LYS A 54 1.63 4.98 -7.00
N CYS A 55 0.56 5.66 -7.41
CA CYS A 55 -0.13 6.67 -6.61
C CYS A 55 -1.34 6.16 -5.82
N ILE A 56 -1.76 4.90 -5.96
CA ILE A 56 -2.98 4.36 -5.31
C ILE A 56 -2.95 4.46 -3.78
N HIS A 57 -1.76 4.45 -3.16
CA HIS A 57 -1.61 4.64 -1.73
C HIS A 57 -2.02 6.05 -1.27
N TRP A 58 -1.89 7.07 -2.12
CA TRP A 58 -2.32 8.44 -1.80
C TRP A 58 -3.84 8.53 -1.74
N TYR A 59 -4.57 7.92 -2.66
CA TYR A 59 -6.03 7.83 -2.58
C TYR A 59 -6.48 7.16 -1.27
N ALA A 60 -5.82 6.07 -0.85
CA ALA A 60 -6.11 5.43 0.42
C ALA A 60 -5.83 6.35 1.63
N ILE A 61 -4.74 7.14 1.59
CA ILE A 61 -4.41 8.13 2.62
C ILE A 61 -5.46 9.24 2.66
N GLU A 62 -5.86 9.79 1.51
CA GLU A 62 -6.90 10.82 1.38
C GLU A 62 -8.24 10.35 1.94
N MET A 63 -8.65 9.12 1.63
CA MET A 63 -9.87 8.52 2.19
C MET A 63 -9.84 8.44 3.71
N VAL A 64 -8.71 8.05 4.30
CA VAL A 64 -8.58 7.98 5.76
C VAL A 64 -8.57 9.38 6.36
N LEU A 65 -7.92 10.36 5.72
CA LEU A 65 -7.93 11.78 6.12
C LEU A 65 -9.31 12.43 6.03
N ALA A 66 -10.13 12.05 5.05
CA ALA A 66 -11.50 12.53 4.88
C ALA A 66 -12.50 11.86 5.85
N SER A 67 -12.09 10.82 6.57
CA SER A 67 -12.97 10.09 7.49
C SER A 67 -13.34 10.92 8.73
N ALA A 68 -14.41 10.53 9.41
CA ALA A 68 -14.83 11.16 10.68
C ALA A 68 -13.92 10.78 11.89
N ALA A 69 -12.83 10.05 11.68
CA ALA A 69 -11.97 9.59 12.77
C ALA A 69 -11.18 10.74 13.40
N ASN A 70 -11.16 10.82 14.74
CA ASN A 70 -10.42 11.85 15.48
C ASN A 70 -8.90 11.66 15.48
N THR A 71 -8.41 10.48 15.10
CA THR A 71 -6.97 10.16 15.07
C THR A 71 -6.70 9.19 13.94
N ILE A 72 -5.66 9.50 13.18
CA ILE A 72 -5.26 8.75 11.99
C ILE A 72 -3.80 8.34 12.17
N THR A 73 -3.53 7.05 11.96
CA THR A 73 -2.17 6.50 11.96
C THR A 73 -1.88 5.88 10.60
N ILE A 74 -0.89 6.42 9.89
CA ILE A 74 -0.47 5.94 8.58
C ILE A 74 0.86 5.20 8.77
N GLN A 75 1.01 4.05 8.10
CA GLN A 75 2.29 3.35 8.08
C GLN A 75 3.30 4.11 7.25
N PHE A 76 4.54 4.19 7.74
CA PHE A 76 5.58 4.95 7.06
C PHE A 76 5.88 4.41 5.65
N GLN A 77 5.73 3.09 5.44
CA GLN A 77 5.89 2.48 4.11
C GLN A 77 4.86 3.00 3.08
N ASP A 78 3.62 3.25 3.53
CA ASP A 78 2.55 3.77 2.67
C ASP A 78 2.74 5.27 2.40
N LEU A 79 3.30 6.01 3.36
CA LEU A 79 3.69 7.42 3.15
C LEU A 79 4.79 7.56 2.08
N LEU A 80 5.72 6.62 2.04
CA LEU A 80 6.83 6.59 1.07
C LEU A 80 6.48 5.91 -0.27
N GLY A 81 5.28 5.34 -0.43
CA GLY A 81 4.90 4.64 -1.64
C GLY A 81 5.71 3.37 -1.90
N LEU A 82 6.05 2.62 -0.84
CA LEU A 82 6.82 1.38 -0.95
C LEU A 82 5.92 0.18 -1.24
N ASP A 83 6.44 -0.79 -1.99
CA ASP A 83 5.70 -2.00 -2.35
C ASP A 83 5.80 -3.12 -1.29
N ASP A 84 5.16 -4.26 -1.59
CA ASP A 84 5.10 -5.44 -0.71
C ASP A 84 6.47 -6.00 -0.28
N SER A 85 7.56 -5.67 -0.99
CA SER A 85 8.91 -6.08 -0.55
C SER A 85 9.33 -5.41 0.77
N THR A 86 8.61 -4.36 1.16
CA THR A 86 8.77 -3.61 2.41
C THR A 86 7.63 -3.90 3.39
N ARG A 87 7.00 -5.07 3.30
CA ARG A 87 6.02 -5.53 4.31
C ARG A 87 6.71 -5.80 5.66
N MET A 88 6.13 -5.31 6.76
CA MET A 88 6.77 -5.32 8.09
C MET A 88 6.64 -6.64 8.83
N ASN A 89 5.49 -7.29 8.71
CA ASN A 89 5.30 -8.63 9.20
C ASN A 89 4.44 -9.43 8.21
N ASN A 90 4.75 -10.72 8.07
CA ASN A 90 3.85 -11.68 7.46
C ASN A 90 3.41 -12.65 8.58
N PRO A 91 2.18 -12.51 9.11
CA PRO A 91 1.69 -13.40 10.16
C PRO A 91 1.87 -14.87 9.75
N ALA A 92 2.22 -15.72 10.71
CA ALA A 92 2.62 -17.12 10.52
C ALA A 92 4.00 -17.37 9.87
N SER A 93 4.76 -16.32 9.52
CA SER A 93 6.20 -16.46 9.24
C SER A 93 7.01 -16.36 10.55
N PHE A 94 8.05 -17.18 10.67
CA PHE A 94 8.74 -17.44 11.95
C PHE A 94 9.60 -16.27 12.48
N ASN A 95 9.76 -15.14 11.77
CA ASN A 95 10.76 -14.14 12.17
C ASN A 95 10.40 -12.69 11.83
N MET A 96 9.66 -12.04 12.73
CA MET A 96 9.32 -10.60 12.68
C MET A 96 10.56 -9.69 12.78
N ALA A 97 11.57 -10.06 13.57
CA ALA A 97 12.78 -9.25 13.77
C ALA A 97 13.63 -9.15 12.48
N GLN A 98 13.70 -10.24 11.71
CA GLN A 98 14.39 -10.27 10.42
C GLN A 98 13.69 -9.39 9.38
N CYS A 99 12.36 -9.30 9.40
CA CYS A 99 11.60 -8.41 8.52
C CYS A 99 11.91 -6.94 8.80
N ILE A 100 11.95 -6.52 10.08
CA ILE A 100 12.28 -5.14 10.47
C ILE A 100 13.72 -4.79 10.07
N LEU A 101 14.69 -5.66 10.35
CA LEU A 101 16.09 -5.43 9.97
C LEU A 101 16.26 -5.31 8.45
N ASN A 102 15.60 -6.18 7.68
CA ASN A 102 15.64 -6.14 6.22
C ASN A 102 15.05 -4.84 5.66
N GLN A 103 14.06 -4.23 6.33
CA GLN A 103 13.50 -2.94 5.90
C GLN A 103 14.47 -1.79 6.12
N VAL A 104 15.04 -1.67 7.33
CA VAL A 104 15.98 -0.58 7.67
C VAL A 104 17.16 -0.60 6.69
N LEU A 105 17.71 -1.78 6.43
CA LEU A 105 18.83 -1.94 5.50
C LEU A 105 18.46 -1.61 4.05
N ARG A 106 17.22 -1.89 3.63
CA ARG A 106 16.74 -1.55 2.28
C ARG A 106 16.50 -0.07 2.11
N ILE A 107 15.87 0.59 3.08
CA ILE A 107 15.66 2.04 3.07
C ILE A 107 17.03 2.74 3.03
N ALA A 108 17.98 2.32 3.86
CA ALA A 108 19.35 2.83 3.84
C ALA A 108 20.07 2.57 2.49
N SER A 109 19.81 1.43 1.85
CA SER A 109 20.39 1.09 0.54
C SER A 109 19.83 1.93 -0.61
N LEU A 110 18.61 2.47 -0.49
CA LEU A 110 18.03 3.37 -1.51
C LEU A 110 18.71 4.75 -1.50
N GLU A 111 19.36 5.14 -0.40
CA GLU A 111 20.13 6.39 -0.27
C GLU A 111 21.58 6.28 -0.80
N GLY A 112 21.94 5.17 -1.45
CA GLY A 112 23.28 5.00 -2.05
C GLY A 112 24.40 4.71 -1.04
N HIS A 113 24.08 4.51 0.23
CA HIS A 113 25.04 4.20 1.27
C HIS A 113 25.15 2.70 1.54
N THR A 114 26.17 2.08 0.92
CA THR A 114 26.81 0.80 1.28
C THR A 114 25.94 -0.46 1.29
N ARG A 115 26.39 -1.53 0.59
CA ARG A 115 25.81 -2.88 0.67
C ARG A 115 25.93 -3.44 2.09
N TYR A 116 24.82 -3.54 2.82
CA TYR A 116 24.74 -4.32 4.04
C TYR A 116 24.27 -5.74 3.72
N GLN A 117 25.12 -6.75 3.96
CA GLN A 117 24.73 -8.17 3.90
C GLN A 117 24.24 -8.62 5.28
N VAL A 118 23.02 -9.16 5.34
CA VAL A 118 22.55 -9.85 6.54
C VAL A 118 23.05 -11.29 6.48
N VAL A 119 23.96 -11.64 7.38
CA VAL A 119 24.31 -13.05 7.66
C VAL A 119 23.23 -13.59 8.58
N ALA A 120 22.23 -14.26 8.01
CA ALA A 120 21.26 -15.02 8.79
C ALA A 120 21.98 -16.27 9.35
N ASN A 121 22.18 -16.34 10.67
CA ASN A 121 22.54 -17.59 11.32
C ASN A 121 21.32 -18.51 11.24
N GLN A 122 21.41 -19.55 10.43
CA GLN A 122 20.51 -20.69 10.50
C GLN A 122 20.89 -21.50 11.75
N GLN A 123 20.01 -21.50 12.75
CA GLN A 123 19.93 -22.54 13.78
C GLN A 123 18.54 -23.18 13.70
#